data_AF-A0A9P5VQ90-F1
#
_entry.id   AF-A0A9P5VQ90-F1
#
_cell.length_a   1.000
_cell.length_b   1.000
_cell.length_c   1.000
_cell.angle_alpha   90.00
_cell.angle_beta   90.00
_cell.angle_gamma   90.00
#
_symmetry.space_group_name_H-M   'P 1'
#
loop_
_entity.id
_entity.type
_entity.pdbx_description
1 polymer ?
#
loop_
_entity_poly.entity_id
_entity_poly.type
_entity_poly.pdbx_seq_one_letter_code
_entity_poly.pdbx_strand_id
1 'polypeptide(L)' 'MKAWSTPFIRPMAPFLVGGAVTFYLINAAQDAALKSEQFKNDPRNPYFTGKKEEKH' A
#
# COMPACT_ATOMS: atom_id res chain seq x y z
N MET A 1 11.94 22.34 -25.56
CA MET A 1 10.74 21.69 -26.16
C MET A 1 9.49 22.30 -25.53
N LYS A 2 8.46 22.60 -26.31
CA LYS A 2 7.18 23.13 -25.82
C LYS A 2 6.24 21.97 -25.52
N ALA A 3 5.57 21.98 -24.37
CA ALA A 3 4.57 20.98 -24.03
C ALA A 3 3.32 21.16 -24.89
N TRP A 4 2.80 20.06 -25.44
CA TRP A 4 1.59 20.03 -26.25
C TRP A 4 0.44 19.44 -25.44
N SER A 5 -0.75 20.05 -25.51
CA SER A 5 -1.94 19.59 -24.79
C SER A 5 -2.57 18.39 -25.49
N THR A 6 -1.92 17.23 -25.38
CA THR A 6 -2.44 15.95 -25.87
C THR A 6 -3.49 15.42 -24.89
N PRO A 7 -4.66 14.93 -25.35
CA PRO A 7 -5.69 14.39 -24.47
C PRO A 7 -5.25 13.06 -23.84
N PHE A 8 -4.53 13.14 -22.72
CA PHE A 8 -3.97 11.99 -22.00
C PHE A 8 -4.93 11.41 -20.97
N ILE A 9 -5.58 12.27 -20.18
CA ILE A 9 -6.38 11.84 -19.02
C ILE A 9 -7.58 10.98 -19.43
N ARG A 10 -8.27 11.35 -20.51
CA ARG A 10 -9.49 10.65 -20.96
C ARG A 10 -9.24 9.18 -21.35
N PRO A 11 -8.26 8.84 -22.21
CA PRO A 11 -7.94 7.44 -22.49
C PRO A 11 -7.27 6.72 -21.31
N MET A 12 -6.55 7.45 -20.45
CA MET A 12 -5.86 6.84 -19.30
C MET A 12 -6.76 6.60 -18.09
N ALA A 13 -7.92 7.25 -18.02
CA ALA A 13 -8.85 7.16 -16.90
C ALA A 13 -9.14 5.72 -16.41
N PRO A 14 -9.51 4.74 -17.25
CA PRO A 14 -9.76 3.38 -16.77
C PRO A 14 -8.52 2.72 -16.13
N PHE A 15 -7.32 3.00 -16.61
CA PHE A 15 -6.08 2.48 -16.03
C PHE A 15 -5.72 3.15 -14.72
N LEU A 16 -5.94 4.47 -14.62
CA LEU A 16 -5.74 5.20 -13.37
C LEU A 16 -6.71 4.74 -12.29
N VAL A 17 -7.99 4.54 -12.64
CA VAL A 17 -9.00 4.00 -11.73
C VAL A 17 -8.65 2.57 -11.33
N GLY A 18 -8.32 1.71 -12.29
CA GLY A 18 -7.91 0.33 -12.01
C GLY A 18 -6.69 0.28 -11.08
N GLY A 19 -5.67 1.07 -11.37
CA GLY A 19 -4.47 1.18 -10.53
C GLY A 19 -4.78 1.68 -9.12
N ALA A 20 -5.65 2.67 -8.97
CA ALA A 20 -6.08 3.17 -7.67
C ALA A 20 -6.84 2.10 -6.87
N VAL A 21 -7.74 1.36 -7.51
CA VAL A 21 -8.49 0.25 -6.88
C VAL A 21 -7.53 -0.86 -6.45
N THR A 22 -6.64 -1.32 -7.35
CA THR A 22 -5.65 -2.35 -7.03
C THR A 22 -4.74 -1.91 -5.89
N PHE A 23 -4.28 -0.66 -5.91
CA PHE A 23 -3.46 -0.11 -4.83
C PHE A 23 -4.17 -0.17 -3.48
N TYR A 24 -5.44 0.24 -3.42
CA TYR A 24 -6.23 0.17 -2.19
C TYR A 24 -6.38 -1.27 -1.68
N LEU A 25 -6.71 -2.21 -2.56
CA LEU A 25 -6.88 -3.62 -2.19
C LEU A 25 -5.58 -4.24 -1.68
N ILE A 26 -4.46 -3.98 -2.38
CA ILE A 26 -3.15 -4.48 -1.99
C ILE A 26 -2.71 -3.86 -0.66
N ASN A 27 -2.98 -2.58 -0.43
CA ASN A 27 -2.67 -1.93 0.84
C ASN A 27 -3.40 -2.62 2.02
N ALA A 28 -4.70 -2.86 1.89
CA ALA A 28 -5.46 -3.59 2.91
C ALA A 28 -4.96 -5.03 3.13
N ALA A 29 -4.59 -5.72 2.04
CA ALA A 29 -4.04 -7.08 2.12
C ALA A 29 -2.66 -7.11 2.81
N GLN A 30 -1.80 -6.13 2.53
CA GLN A 30 -0.50 -6.00 3.18
C GLN A 30 -0.66 -5.74 4.69
N ASP A 31 -1.57 -4.84 5.08
CA ASP A 31 -1.84 -4.55 6.50
C ASP A 31 -2.29 -5.80 7.28
N ALA A 32 -3.12 -6.64 6.66
CA ALA A 32 -3.54 -7.92 7.25
C ALA A 32 -2.37 -8.91 7.32
N ALA A 33 -1.58 -9.03 6.25
CA ALA A 33 -0.43 -9.93 6.19
C ALA A 33 0.63 -9.57 7.24
N LEU A 34 0.92 -8.28 7.43
CA LEU A 34 1.88 -7.82 8.42
C LEU A 34 1.43 -8.06 9.87
N LYS A 35 0.12 -8.18 10.13
CA LYS A 35 -0.43 -8.53 11.45
C LYS A 35 -0.53 -10.03 11.70
N SER A 36 -0.28 -10.86 10.66
CA SER A 36 -0.34 -12.31 10.79
C SER A 36 0.76 -12.88 11.69
N GLU A 37 0.54 -14.07 12.22
CA GLU A 37 1.48 -14.72 13.16
C GLU A 37 2.88 -14.94 12.57
N GLN A 38 2.96 -15.11 11.25
CA GLN A 38 4.21 -15.33 10.55
C GLN A 38 5.10 -14.08 10.49
N PHE A 39 4.50 -12.89 10.41
CA PHE A 39 5.23 -11.64 10.19
C PHE A 39 5.19 -10.69 11.39
N LYS A 40 4.33 -10.92 12.39
CA LYS A 40 4.20 -10.06 13.58
C LYS A 40 5.49 -9.89 14.39
N ASN A 41 6.38 -10.89 14.36
CA ASN A 41 7.63 -10.92 15.13
C ASN A 41 8.87 -10.55 14.29
N ASP A 42 8.70 -10.20 13.01
CA ASP A 42 9.82 -9.77 12.18
C ASP A 42 10.26 -8.35 12.59
N PRO A 43 11.53 -8.12 13.00
CA PRO A 43 12.02 -6.79 13.39
C PRO A 43 11.98 -5.75 12.27
N ARG A 44 11.77 -6.17 11.01
CA ARG A 44 11.61 -5.28 9.85
C ARG A 44 10.16 -4.89 9.59
N ASN A 45 9.21 -5.53 10.25
CA ASN A 45 7.80 -5.20 10.12
C ASN A 45 7.54 -3.82 10.75
N PRO A 46 6.92 -2.86 10.05
CA PRO A 46 6.61 -1.55 10.61
C PRO A 46 5.69 -1.61 11.84
N TYR A 47 4.92 -2.69 12.00
CA TYR A 47 4.09 -2.95 13.18
C TYR A 47 4.83 -3.67 14.30
N PHE A 48 6.10 -4.03 14.11
CA PHE A 48 6.90 -4.68 15.14
C PHE A 48 7.13 -3.71 16.30
N THR A 49 6.56 -4.02 17.46
CA THR A 49 6.68 -3.16 18.64
C THR A 49 7.87 -3.52 19.52
N GLY A 50 8.68 -4.53 19.16
CA GLY A 50 9.94 -4.90 19.80
C GLY A 50 9.83 -5.44 21.22
N LYS A 51 9.19 -4.69 22.11
CA LYS A 51 9.04 -4.89 23.56
C LYS A 51 7.96 -3.91 24.11
N LYS A 52 6.72 -3.94 23.62
CA LYS A 52 5.62 -3.13 24.21
C LYS A 52 4.67 -3.92 25.12
N GLU A 53 4.92 -5.22 25.32
CA GLU A 53 4.14 -6.07 26.25
C GLU A 53 4.81 -6.25 27.63
N GLU A 54 5.95 -5.58 27.90
CA GLU A 54 6.47 -5.36 29.26
C GLU A 54 6.16 -3.93 29.71
N LYS A 55 4.89 -3.67 30.07
CA LYS A 55 4.37 -2.59 30.96
C LYS A 55 2.95 -2.20 30.53
N HIS A 56 1.96 -3.00 30.91
CA HIS A 56 0.88 -2.66 31.85
C HIS A 56 -0.06 -3.84 31.98
#